data_AF-A0A5J5CZ20-F1
#
_entry.id   AF-A0A5J5CZ20-F1
#
_cell.length_a   1.000
_cell.length_b   1.000
_cell.length_c   1.000
_cell.angle_alpha   90.00
_cell.angle_beta   90.00
_cell.angle_gamma   90.00
#
_symmetry.space_group_name_H-M   'P 1'
#
loop_
_entity.id
_entity.type
_entity.pdbx_description
1 polymer ?
#
loop_
_entity_poly.entity_id
_entity_poly.type
_entity_poly.pdbx_seq_one_letter_code
_entity_poly.pdbx_strand_id
1 'polypeptide(L)'
;MTTQNVDMASLLPDQLFETSGRGPAPNTNFYSLIITKSDVIWRWWKISPRTVDRNTKPGELMESHQDFLDDSVLQREVGMVFGHRILDYIKALCQGHFDYLERLSDSLLLRIINYLELEDLCGSEGFWEQVVQRRCNTVPAEVGSLALEVGWRRIFFTSKLQLQKLISRRRLKTEEHQEGQAPESDSEESPDESSETEQTFGSEEKK
;
A
#
# COMPACT_ATOMS: atom_id res chain seq x y z
N MET A 1 -32.89 -24.21 12.58
CA MET A 1 -31.90 -23.58 13.48
C MET A 1 -31.50 -22.28 12.81
N THR A 2 -32.10 -21.17 13.22
CA THR A 2 -31.81 -19.84 12.71
C THR A 2 -30.43 -19.43 13.21
N THR A 3 -29.47 -19.34 12.29
CA THR A 3 -28.17 -18.71 12.54
C THR A 3 -28.46 -17.27 12.96
N GLN A 4 -28.35 -16.97 14.25
CA GLN A 4 -28.25 -15.57 14.68
C GLN A 4 -26.98 -15.03 14.05
N ASN A 5 -27.13 -14.14 13.07
CA ASN A 5 -26.03 -13.29 12.62
C ASN A 5 -25.63 -12.45 13.83
N VAL A 6 -24.51 -12.81 14.45
CA VAL A 6 -23.87 -11.99 15.47
C VAL A 6 -23.29 -10.79 14.73
N ASP A 7 -23.85 -9.61 14.97
CA ASP A 7 -23.25 -8.37 14.51
C ASP A 7 -21.93 -8.19 15.28
N MET A 8 -20.81 -8.36 14.57
CA MET A 8 -19.48 -8.27 15.16
C MET A 8 -19.18 -6.86 15.71
N ALA A 9 -19.83 -5.82 15.20
CA ALA A 9 -19.69 -4.44 15.69
C ALA A 9 -20.31 -4.26 17.08
N SER A 10 -21.26 -5.10 17.47
CA SER A 10 -21.87 -5.06 18.81
C SER A 10 -20.86 -5.35 19.93
N LEU A 11 -19.79 -6.11 19.64
CA LEU A 11 -18.73 -6.49 20.59
C LEU A 11 -17.75 -5.35 20.92
N LEU A 12 -17.74 -4.29 20.10
CA LEU A 12 -16.82 -3.17 20.26
C LEU A 12 -17.21 -2.29 21.47
N PRO A 13 -16.28 -1.51 22.04
CA PRO A 13 -16.65 -0.42 22.94
C PRO A 13 -17.48 0.64 22.21
N ASP A 14 -18.26 1.42 22.95
CA ASP A 14 -19.09 2.48 22.36
C ASP A 14 -18.23 3.56 21.69
N GLN A 15 -17.14 3.95 22.34
CA GLN A 15 -16.13 4.85 21.77
C GLN A 15 -15.13 4.06 20.93
N LEU A 16 -15.10 4.35 19.64
CA LEU A 16 -14.23 3.66 18.68
C LEU A 16 -12.91 4.40 18.51
N PHE A 17 -12.92 5.72 18.42
CA PHE A 17 -11.72 6.51 18.18
C PHE A 17 -11.80 7.86 18.88
N GLU A 18 -10.65 8.38 19.30
CA GLU A 18 -10.53 9.72 19.86
C GLU A 18 -9.20 10.34 19.45
N THR A 19 -9.26 11.59 19.02
CA THR A 19 -8.07 12.41 18.75
C THR A 19 -8.33 13.86 19.12
N SER A 20 -7.25 14.60 19.41
CA SER A 20 -7.33 16.03 19.70
C SER A 20 -6.13 16.76 19.13
N GLY A 21 -6.35 18.02 18.74
CA GLY A 21 -5.39 18.77 17.94
C GLY A 21 -5.68 20.25 17.92
N ARG A 22 -4.72 21.03 17.43
CA ARG A 22 -4.87 22.48 17.24
C ARG A 22 -5.00 22.77 15.75
N GLY A 23 -5.95 23.65 15.40
CA GLY A 23 -6.12 24.08 14.02
C GLY A 23 -4.90 24.85 13.49
N PRO A 24 -4.68 24.82 12.16
CA PRO A 24 -3.63 25.60 11.51
C PRO A 24 -3.86 27.12 11.69
N ALA A 25 -2.83 27.93 11.47
CA ALA A 25 -3.04 29.37 11.43
C ALA A 25 -4.02 29.74 10.30
N PRO A 26 -4.95 30.69 10.50
CA PRO A 26 -5.03 31.64 11.62
C PRO A 26 -5.88 31.16 12.81
N ASN A 27 -6.62 30.04 12.70
CA ASN A 27 -7.52 29.56 13.75
C ASN A 27 -6.81 28.56 14.67
N THR A 28 -6.07 29.06 15.65
CA THR A 28 -5.36 28.26 16.67
C THR A 28 -6.27 27.64 17.74
N ASN A 29 -7.57 27.47 17.42
CA ASN A 29 -8.53 26.79 18.28
C ASN A 29 -8.09 25.34 18.53
N PHE A 30 -8.52 24.81 19.67
CA PHE A 30 -8.33 23.41 19.99
C PHE A 30 -9.57 22.63 19.58
N TYR A 31 -9.36 21.44 19.02
CA TYR A 31 -10.40 20.56 18.52
C TYR A 31 -10.24 19.17 19.14
N SER A 32 -11.35 18.51 19.40
CA SER A 32 -11.42 17.11 19.81
C SER A 32 -12.45 16.42 18.94
N LEU A 33 -12.08 15.26 18.43
CA LEU A 33 -12.88 14.46 17.54
C LEU A 33 -13.03 13.07 18.16
N ILE A 34 -14.28 12.67 18.40
CA ILE A 34 -14.62 11.40 19.01
C ILE A 34 -15.58 10.68 18.07
N ILE A 35 -15.27 9.43 17.76
CA ILE A 35 -16.12 8.55 16.94
C ILE A 35 -16.70 7.49 17.86
N THR A 36 -18.02 7.45 17.95
CA THR A 36 -18.76 6.39 18.64
C THR A 36 -19.30 5.37 17.63
N LYS A 37 -20.00 4.35 18.11
CA LYS A 37 -20.66 3.35 17.24
C LYS A 37 -21.72 3.94 16.31
N SER A 38 -22.32 5.06 16.67
CA SER A 38 -23.42 5.67 15.92
C SER A 38 -23.12 7.08 15.41
N ASP A 39 -22.25 7.81 16.12
CA ASP A 39 -22.12 9.24 15.97
C ASP A 39 -20.67 9.70 15.82
N VAL A 40 -20.51 10.82 15.15
CA VAL A 40 -19.28 11.60 15.05
C VAL A 40 -19.47 12.85 15.90
N ILE A 41 -18.64 13.01 16.91
CA ILE A 41 -18.68 14.16 17.84
C ILE A 41 -17.48 15.05 17.56
N TRP A 42 -17.76 16.26 17.09
CA TRP A 42 -16.79 17.32 16.83
C TRP A 42 -16.89 18.41 17.90
N ARG A 43 -15.84 18.58 18.70
CA ARG A 43 -15.77 19.59 19.76
C ARG A 43 -14.69 20.60 19.46
N TRP A 44 -14.93 21.86 19.80
CA TRP A 44 -13.93 22.91 19.67
C TRP A 44 -13.94 23.91 20.81
N TRP A 45 -12.74 24.39 21.15
CA TRP A 45 -12.49 25.42 22.14
C TRP A 45 -11.79 26.58 21.46
N LYS A 46 -12.39 27.77 21.60
CA LYS A 46 -11.80 29.00 21.08
C LYS A 46 -10.60 29.36 21.95
N ILE A 47 -9.40 29.39 21.33
CA ILE A 47 -8.18 29.83 22.02
C ILE A 47 -7.89 31.25 21.53
N SER A 48 -8.08 32.23 22.43
CA SER A 48 -7.86 33.64 22.13
C SER A 48 -7.25 34.34 23.34
N PRO A 49 -6.23 35.19 23.16
CA PRO A 49 -5.68 36.02 24.23
C PRO A 49 -6.62 37.17 24.61
N ARG A 50 -7.71 37.39 23.88
CA ARG A 50 -8.67 38.45 24.14
C ARG A 50 -9.53 38.10 25.35
N THR A 51 -9.63 39.02 26.29
CA THR A 51 -10.42 38.87 27.52
C THR A 51 -11.90 38.61 27.27
N VAL A 52 -12.45 39.11 26.16
CA VAL A 52 -13.86 38.89 25.74
C VAL A 52 -14.15 37.41 25.50
N ASP A 53 -13.15 36.66 25.01
CA ASP A 53 -13.32 35.25 24.67
C ASP A 53 -13.04 34.31 25.86
N ARG A 54 -12.56 34.82 27.00
CA ARG A 54 -12.08 34.03 28.15
C ARG A 54 -13.15 33.11 28.76
N ASN A 55 -14.43 33.45 28.59
CA ASN A 55 -15.56 32.70 29.14
C ASN A 55 -16.39 32.02 28.03
N THR A 56 -15.86 31.95 26.81
CA THR A 56 -16.55 31.26 25.71
C THR A 56 -16.62 29.78 26.03
N LYS A 57 -17.83 29.23 26.01
CA LYS A 57 -18.03 27.80 26.19
C LYS A 57 -17.57 27.05 24.94
N PRO A 58 -17.05 25.82 25.09
CA PRO A 58 -16.79 24.97 23.93
C PRO A 58 -18.06 24.75 23.11
N GLY A 59 -17.87 24.69 21.80
CA GLY A 59 -18.90 24.22 20.88
C GLY A 59 -18.81 22.71 20.70
N GLU A 60 -19.95 22.10 20.38
CA GLU A 60 -20.07 20.69 20.05
C GLU A 60 -21.04 20.55 18.88
N LEU A 61 -20.66 19.72 17.92
CA LEU A 61 -21.49 19.23 16.83
C LEU A 61 -21.48 17.70 16.93
N MET A 62 -22.66 17.10 16.89
CA MET A 62 -22.84 15.66 16.89
C MET A 62 -23.66 15.30 15.65
N GLU A 63 -23.11 14.42 14.83
CA GLU A 63 -23.70 13.97 13.58
C GLU A 63 -23.74 12.46 13.53
N SER A 64 -24.71 11.89 12.83
CA SER A 64 -24.67 10.45 12.55
C SER A 64 -23.53 10.14 11.58
N HIS A 65 -23.13 8.87 11.51
CA HIS A 65 -22.13 8.42 10.52
C HIS A 65 -22.52 8.79 9.08
N GLN A 66 -23.81 8.71 8.72
CA GLN A 66 -24.27 9.04 7.38
C GLN A 66 -24.21 10.54 7.12
N ASP A 67 -24.63 11.37 8.08
CA ASP A 67 -24.58 12.82 7.95
C ASP A 67 -23.13 13.31 7.78
N PHE A 68 -22.21 12.75 8.57
CA PHE A 68 -20.78 13.05 8.44
C PHE A 68 -20.22 12.67 7.06
N LEU A 69 -20.65 11.53 6.49
CA LEU A 69 -20.20 11.09 5.17
C LEU A 69 -20.69 12.02 4.04
N ASP A 70 -21.82 12.69 4.24
CA ASP A 70 -22.39 13.66 3.31
C ASP A 70 -21.89 15.11 3.57
N ASP A 71 -21.41 15.43 4.79
CA ASP A 71 -20.87 16.75 5.12
C ASP A 71 -19.42 16.95 4.65
N SER A 72 -19.29 17.45 3.42
CA SER A 72 -18.00 17.84 2.83
C SER A 72 -17.28 18.99 3.56
N VAL A 73 -17.99 19.80 4.35
CA VAL A 73 -17.42 20.92 5.10
C VAL A 73 -16.73 20.38 6.34
N LEU A 74 -17.44 19.61 7.17
CA LEU A 74 -16.85 19.00 8.37
C LEU A 74 -15.69 18.06 8.02
N GLN A 75 -15.82 17.25 6.96
CA GLN A 75 -14.70 16.42 6.48
C GLN A 75 -13.46 17.24 6.13
N ARG A 76 -13.65 18.40 5.50
CA ARG A 76 -12.53 19.29 5.16
C ARG A 76 -11.89 19.87 6.41
N GLU A 77 -12.67 20.27 7.40
CA GLU A 77 -12.16 20.75 8.68
C GLU A 77 -11.35 19.66 9.41
N VAL A 78 -11.91 18.46 9.52
CA VAL A 78 -11.20 17.30 10.09
C VAL A 78 -9.89 17.03 9.34
N GLY A 79 -9.93 17.01 8.01
CA GLY A 79 -8.74 16.82 7.18
C GLY A 79 -7.69 17.92 7.32
N MET A 80 -8.10 19.17 7.55
CA MET A 80 -7.19 20.28 7.80
C MET A 80 -6.54 20.21 9.20
N VAL A 81 -7.29 19.82 10.22
CA VAL A 81 -6.81 19.78 11.61
C VAL A 81 -5.97 18.52 11.87
N PHE A 82 -6.42 17.36 11.39
CA PHE A 82 -5.86 16.04 11.71
C PHE A 82 -5.13 15.38 10.54
N GLY A 83 -5.25 15.92 9.33
CA GLY A 83 -4.63 15.38 8.13
C GLY A 83 -5.51 14.34 7.41
N HIS A 84 -5.18 14.11 6.13
CA HIS A 84 -5.93 13.22 5.25
C HIS A 84 -6.00 11.77 5.76
N ARG A 85 -4.92 11.24 6.35
CA ARG A 85 -4.87 9.87 6.85
C ARG A 85 -5.92 9.60 7.94
N ILE A 86 -6.09 10.54 8.86
CA ILE A 86 -7.08 10.43 9.94
C ILE A 86 -8.49 10.61 9.36
N LEU A 87 -8.67 11.51 8.39
CA LEU A 87 -9.96 11.65 7.71
C LEU A 87 -10.37 10.36 6.99
N ASP A 88 -9.47 9.74 6.23
CA ASP A 88 -9.72 8.49 5.51
C ASP A 88 -10.05 7.36 6.49
N TYR A 89 -9.32 7.29 7.60
CA TYR A 89 -9.58 6.35 8.68
C TYR A 89 -10.99 6.51 9.27
N ILE A 90 -11.40 7.75 9.56
CA ILE A 90 -12.72 8.03 10.15
C ILE A 90 -13.85 7.73 9.16
N LYS A 91 -13.65 8.01 7.87
CA LYS A 91 -14.60 7.61 6.83
C LYS A 91 -14.79 6.10 6.79
N ALA A 92 -13.69 5.34 6.89
CA ALA A 92 -13.75 3.88 6.95
C ALA A 92 -14.54 3.42 8.19
N LEU A 93 -14.31 4.02 9.36
CA LEU A 93 -15.08 3.71 10.57
C LEU A 93 -16.58 4.01 10.39
N CYS A 94 -16.94 5.16 9.80
CA CYS A 94 -18.33 5.54 9.54
C CYS A 94 -19.02 4.62 8.51
N GLN A 95 -18.24 3.97 7.64
CA GLN A 95 -18.72 2.96 6.68
C GLN A 95 -18.83 1.55 7.29
N GLY A 96 -18.49 1.38 8.58
CA GLY A 96 -18.52 0.10 9.27
C GLY A 96 -17.24 -0.74 9.14
N HIS A 97 -16.16 -0.17 8.63
CA HIS A 97 -14.85 -0.82 8.57
C HIS A 97 -14.09 -0.60 9.88
N PHE A 98 -14.20 -1.55 10.80
CA PHE A 98 -13.56 -1.49 12.12
C PHE A 98 -12.30 -2.37 12.20
N ASP A 99 -11.26 -1.87 12.87
CA ASP A 99 -10.06 -2.66 13.17
C ASP A 99 -10.29 -3.54 14.40
N TYR A 100 -10.86 -4.71 14.17
CA TYR A 100 -11.09 -5.68 15.24
C TYR A 100 -9.78 -6.20 15.83
N LEU A 101 -8.75 -6.42 15.00
CA LEU A 101 -7.48 -7.00 15.43
C LEU A 101 -6.74 -6.13 16.45
N GLU A 102 -6.74 -4.81 16.27
CA GLU A 102 -6.07 -3.88 17.19
C GLU A 102 -6.74 -3.81 18.57
N ARG A 103 -7.99 -4.27 18.68
CA ARG A 103 -8.81 -4.21 19.90
C ARG A 103 -8.87 -5.53 20.65
N LEU A 104 -8.32 -6.61 20.09
CA LEU A 104 -8.26 -7.91 20.75
C LEU A 104 -7.19 -7.91 21.84
N SER A 105 -7.41 -8.71 22.89
CA SER A 105 -6.38 -8.94 23.90
C SER A 105 -5.18 -9.68 23.31
N ASP A 106 -3.98 -9.40 23.82
CA ASP A 106 -2.73 -10.06 23.39
C ASP A 106 -2.85 -11.59 23.38
N SER A 107 -3.55 -12.17 24.37
CA SER A 107 -3.78 -13.62 24.44
C SER A 107 -4.58 -14.17 23.26
N LEU A 108 -5.60 -13.44 22.79
CA LEU A 108 -6.41 -13.81 21.63
C LEU A 108 -5.63 -13.56 20.34
N LEU A 109 -4.91 -12.44 20.26
CA LEU A 109 -4.07 -12.13 19.12
C LEU A 109 -2.97 -13.17 18.93
N LEU A 110 -2.25 -13.54 20.00
CA LEU A 110 -1.25 -14.61 19.97
C LEU A 110 -1.85 -15.95 19.57
N ARG A 111 -3.07 -16.25 20.05
CA ARG A 111 -3.77 -17.46 19.65
C ARG A 111 -4.10 -17.45 18.16
N ILE A 112 -4.60 -16.33 17.63
CA ILE A 112 -4.87 -16.15 16.19
C ILE A 112 -3.57 -16.30 15.39
N ILE A 113 -2.50 -15.61 15.78
CA ILE A 113 -1.20 -15.67 15.12
C ILE A 113 -0.62 -17.10 15.14
N ASN A 114 -0.81 -17.86 16.23
CA ASN A 114 -0.36 -19.26 16.31
C ASN A 114 -1.10 -20.19 15.33
N TYR A 115 -2.35 -19.87 14.99
CA TYR A 115 -3.10 -20.62 13.98
C TYR A 115 -2.85 -20.14 12.55
N LEU A 116 -2.20 -18.98 12.36
CA LEU A 116 -1.86 -18.46 11.04
C LEU A 116 -0.47 -18.97 10.63
N GLU A 117 -0.37 -19.47 9.41
CA GLU A 117 0.94 -19.75 8.83
C GLU A 117 1.66 -18.43 8.53
N LEU A 118 3.00 -18.43 8.62
CA LEU A 118 3.79 -17.23 8.34
C LEU A 118 3.56 -16.72 6.90
N GLU A 119 3.18 -17.61 5.98
CA GLU A 119 2.75 -17.29 4.62
C GLU A 119 1.54 -16.35 4.58
N ASP A 120 0.61 -16.51 5.51
CA ASP A 120 -0.70 -15.85 5.49
C ASP A 120 -0.70 -14.51 6.25
N LEU A 121 0.33 -14.26 7.05
CA LEU A 121 0.51 -12.99 7.76
C LEU A 121 0.95 -11.84 6.84
N CYS A 122 1.49 -12.11 5.66
CA CYS A 122 2.05 -11.10 4.76
C CYS A 122 1.70 -11.36 3.30
N GLY A 123 0.75 -10.58 2.75
CA GLY A 123 0.32 -10.66 1.36
C GLY A 123 1.14 -9.85 0.35
N SER A 124 2.10 -9.03 0.80
CA SER A 124 2.89 -8.16 -0.09
C SER A 124 4.16 -8.85 -0.58
N GLU A 125 4.31 -9.01 -1.90
CA GLU A 125 5.52 -9.55 -2.53
C GLU A 125 6.77 -8.68 -2.24
N GLY A 126 6.61 -7.36 -2.13
CA GLY A 126 7.70 -6.45 -1.79
C GLY A 126 8.22 -6.64 -0.37
N PHE A 127 7.36 -7.07 0.57
CA PHE A 127 7.82 -7.47 1.91
C PHE A 127 8.73 -8.70 1.83
N TRP A 128 8.30 -9.72 1.09
CA TRP A 128 9.07 -10.95 0.92
C TRP A 128 10.39 -10.71 0.18
N GLU A 129 10.42 -9.83 -0.81
CA GLU A 129 11.64 -9.38 -1.47
C GLU A 129 12.66 -8.83 -0.46
N GLN A 130 12.23 -7.89 0.39
CA GLN A 130 13.10 -7.29 1.41
C GLN A 130 13.58 -8.32 2.42
N VAL A 131 12.73 -9.26 2.82
CA VAL A 131 13.11 -10.34 3.75
C VAL A 131 14.19 -11.24 3.13
N VAL A 132 14.01 -11.63 1.86
CA VAL A 132 14.98 -12.43 1.11
C VAL A 132 16.30 -11.67 0.96
N GLN A 133 16.27 -10.39 0.58
CA GLN A 133 17.47 -9.55 0.44
C GLN A 133 18.22 -9.38 1.78
N ARG A 134 17.50 -9.22 2.90
CA ARG A 134 18.14 -9.09 4.22
C ARG A 134 18.78 -10.40 4.69
N ARG A 135 18.18 -11.55 4.38
CA ARG A 135 18.75 -12.86 4.74
C ARG A 135 19.85 -13.30 3.77
N CYS A 136 19.72 -12.95 2.51
CA CYS A 136 20.68 -13.26 1.46
C CYS A 136 21.42 -11.97 1.09
N ASN A 137 22.58 -11.75 1.73
CA ASN A 137 23.47 -10.59 1.49
C ASN A 137 23.71 -10.25 0.01
N THR A 138 23.53 -11.22 -0.89
CA THR A 138 23.46 -11.00 -2.33
C THR A 138 22.42 -11.95 -2.94
N VAL A 139 21.40 -11.38 -3.59
CA VAL A 139 20.41 -12.14 -4.36
C VAL A 139 20.88 -12.18 -5.82
N PRO A 140 21.19 -13.37 -6.38
CA PRO A 140 21.57 -13.47 -7.79
C PRO A 140 20.46 -12.96 -8.71
N ALA A 141 20.83 -12.31 -9.82
CA ALA A 141 19.88 -11.76 -10.80
C ALA A 141 18.89 -12.82 -11.33
N GLU A 142 19.33 -14.08 -11.41
CA GLU A 142 18.52 -15.23 -11.82
C GLU A 142 17.44 -15.60 -10.81
N VAL A 143 17.71 -15.42 -9.50
CA VAL A 143 16.71 -15.60 -8.44
C VAL A 143 15.70 -14.46 -8.49
N GLY A 144 16.17 -13.23 -8.74
CA GLY A 144 15.30 -12.07 -8.92
C GLY A 144 14.35 -12.22 -10.11
N SER A 145 14.85 -12.66 -11.27
CA SER A 145 14.00 -12.90 -12.44
C SER A 145 13.03 -14.07 -12.26
N LEU A 146 13.39 -15.07 -11.44
CA LEU A 146 12.47 -16.15 -11.07
C LEU A 146 11.41 -15.66 -10.09
N ALA A 147 11.76 -14.72 -9.21
CA ALA A 147 10.84 -14.12 -8.25
C ALA A 147 9.73 -13.32 -8.93
N LEU A 148 10.07 -12.62 -10.03
CA LEU A 148 9.08 -11.90 -10.83
C LEU A 148 8.06 -12.83 -11.50
N GLU A 149 8.44 -14.08 -11.81
CA GLU A 149 7.55 -15.06 -12.43
C GLU A 149 6.73 -15.87 -11.41
N VAL A 150 7.35 -16.24 -10.28
CA VAL A 150 6.80 -17.21 -9.32
C VAL A 150 6.36 -16.57 -8.00
N GLY A 151 6.84 -15.35 -7.71
CA GLY A 151 6.65 -14.64 -6.46
C GLY A 151 7.84 -14.79 -5.50
N TRP A 152 8.22 -13.69 -4.86
CA TRP A 152 9.18 -13.63 -3.76
C TRP A 152 8.72 -14.44 -2.55
N ARG A 153 7.41 -14.44 -2.25
CA ARG A 153 6.82 -15.27 -1.19
C ARG A 153 7.19 -16.74 -1.39
N ARG A 154 6.94 -17.27 -2.58
CA ARG A 154 7.24 -18.67 -2.92
C ARG A 154 8.73 -18.97 -2.85
N ILE A 155 9.58 -18.07 -3.35
CA ILE A 155 11.04 -18.25 -3.29
C ILE A 155 11.52 -18.36 -1.85
N PHE A 156 11.00 -17.54 -0.94
CA PHE A 156 11.38 -17.59 0.47
C PHE A 156 11.11 -18.95 1.13
N PHE A 157 9.96 -19.57 0.82
CA PHE A 157 9.58 -20.87 1.40
C PHE A 157 10.15 -22.08 0.65
N THR A 158 10.65 -21.92 -0.58
CA THR A 158 11.27 -23.02 -1.33
C THR A 158 12.63 -23.41 -0.77
N SER A 159 12.89 -24.73 -0.66
CA SER A 159 14.21 -25.23 -0.27
C SER A 159 15.27 -24.89 -1.31
N LYS A 160 16.53 -24.68 -0.88
CA LYS A 160 17.68 -24.38 -1.76
C LYS A 160 17.80 -25.38 -2.92
N LEU A 161 17.56 -26.67 -2.66
CA LEU A 161 17.62 -27.71 -3.69
C LEU A 161 16.49 -27.59 -4.72
N GLN A 162 15.29 -27.21 -4.27
CA GLN A 162 14.15 -26.99 -5.15
C GLN A 162 14.36 -25.73 -5.99
N LEU A 163 14.87 -24.66 -5.39
CA LEU A 163 15.21 -23.43 -6.09
C LEU A 163 16.26 -23.67 -7.17
N GLN A 164 17.32 -24.43 -6.86
CA GLN A 164 18.33 -24.83 -7.84
C GLN A 164 17.71 -25.65 -8.99
N LYS A 165 16.84 -26.61 -8.71
CA LYS A 165 16.15 -27.38 -9.76
C LYS A 165 15.27 -26.50 -10.64
N LEU A 166 14.57 -25.53 -10.08
CA LEU A 166 13.74 -24.59 -10.83
C LEU A 166 14.59 -23.72 -11.76
N ILE A 167 15.71 -23.21 -11.24
CA ILE A 167 16.68 -22.45 -12.00
C ILE A 167 17.26 -23.29 -13.16
N SER A 168 17.74 -24.50 -12.89
CA SER A 168 18.30 -25.40 -13.91
C SER A 168 17.29 -25.75 -15.01
N ARG A 169 16.02 -26.00 -14.65
CA ARG A 169 14.96 -26.26 -15.64
C ARG A 169 14.68 -25.04 -16.51
N ARG A 170 14.79 -23.83 -15.96
CA ARG A 170 14.58 -22.60 -16.72
C ARG A 170 15.71 -22.35 -17.72
N ARG A 171 16.97 -22.60 -17.32
CA ARG A 171 18.12 -22.52 -18.24
C ARG A 171 17.95 -23.42 -19.47
N LEU A 172 17.60 -24.68 -19.24
CA LEU A 172 17.37 -25.64 -20.32
C LEU A 172 16.26 -25.18 -21.29
N LYS A 173 15.16 -24.60 -20.77
CA LYS A 173 14.08 -24.07 -21.60
C LYS A 173 14.49 -22.83 -22.41
N THR A 174 15.32 -21.96 -21.84
CA THR A 174 15.84 -20.78 -22.53
C THR A 174 16.84 -21.17 -23.61
N GLU A 175 17.68 -22.17 -23.35
CA GLU A 175 18.62 -22.75 -24.32
C GLU A 175 17.88 -23.40 -25.50
N GLU A 176 16.82 -24.19 -25.23
CA GLU A 176 15.96 -24.77 -26.27
C GLU A 176 15.23 -23.73 -27.14
N HIS A 177 14.86 -22.56 -26.56
CA HIS A 177 14.26 -21.46 -27.32
C HIS A 177 15.28 -20.64 -28.13
N GLN A 178 16.57 -20.65 -27.75
CA GLN A 178 17.63 -19.96 -28.49
C GLN A 178 18.24 -20.82 -29.60
N GLU A 179 18.33 -22.14 -29.44
CA GLU A 179 18.78 -23.05 -30.51
C GLU A 179 17.76 -23.22 -31.64
N GLY A 180 16.46 -22.96 -31.38
CA GLY A 180 15.41 -22.98 -32.40
C GLY A 180 15.38 -21.77 -33.35
N GLN A 181 16.26 -20.78 -33.15
CA GLN A 181 16.27 -19.54 -33.92
C GLN A 181 17.70 -19.11 -34.30
N ALA A 182 18.43 -20.00 -34.98
CA ALA A 182 19.62 -19.62 -35.74
C ALA A 182 19.20 -19.14 -37.15
N PRO A 183 19.76 -18.02 -37.66
CA PRO A 183 19.49 -17.57 -39.01
C PRO A 183 20.23 -18.47 -40.00
N GLU A 184 19.50 -19.11 -40.91
CA GLU A 184 20.10 -19.73 -42.10
C GLU A 184 20.81 -18.63 -42.90
N SER A 185 22.14 -18.70 -42.91
CA SER A 185 22.98 -17.99 -43.85
C SER A 185 22.93 -18.73 -45.18
N ASP A 186 22.24 -18.18 -46.18
CA ASP A 186 22.50 -18.56 -47.56
C ASP A 186 23.45 -17.54 -48.19
N SER A 187 24.62 -18.07 -48.54
CA SER A 187 25.66 -17.41 -49.32
C SER A 187 25.43 -17.85 -50.77
N GLU A 188 25.06 -16.92 -51.64
CA GLU A 188 25.26 -17.10 -53.08
C GLU A 188 26.10 -15.94 -53.63
N GLU A 189 27.13 -16.33 -54.36
CA GLU A 189 28.25 -15.53 -54.85
C GLU A 189 28.06 -15.21 -56.35
N SER A 190 27.92 -13.91 -56.68
CA SER A 190 28.40 -13.18 -57.89
C SER A 190 27.95 -13.62 -59.33
N PRO A 191 28.20 -12.86 -60.44
CA PRO A 191 29.13 -11.73 -60.61
C PRO A 191 28.66 -10.50 -61.47
N ASP A 192 29.46 -9.43 -61.38
CA ASP A 192 29.85 -8.39 -62.37
C ASP A 192 28.81 -7.56 -63.18
N GLU A 193 28.84 -6.23 -63.04
CA GLU A 193 29.34 -5.31 -64.10
C GLU A 193 29.36 -3.83 -63.63
N SER A 194 30.56 -3.23 -63.69
CA SER A 194 30.90 -1.86 -64.14
C SER A 194 29.83 -0.74 -64.08
N SER A 195 30.11 0.34 -63.33
CA SER A 195 30.53 1.64 -63.93
C SER A 195 30.54 2.81 -62.93
N GLU A 196 31.59 3.60 -63.12
CA GLU A 196 31.94 4.94 -62.64
C GLU A 196 30.75 5.88 -62.34
N THR A 197 30.85 6.70 -61.28
CA THR A 197 31.26 8.12 -61.38
C THR A 197 31.11 8.88 -60.06
N GLU A 198 32.02 9.83 -59.93
CA GLU A 198 32.22 10.90 -58.97
C GLU A 198 30.96 11.59 -58.39
N GLN A 199 31.01 12.06 -57.14
CA GLN A 199 31.28 13.47 -56.80
C GLN A 199 31.09 13.77 -55.30
N THR A 200 31.99 14.66 -54.87
CA THR A 200 32.26 15.39 -53.63
C THR A 200 31.12 16.13 -52.91
N PHE A 201 31.50 16.64 -51.71
CA PHE A 201 30.90 17.66 -50.80
C PHE A 201 29.95 17.12 -49.73
N GLY A 202 30.07 17.47 -48.44
CA GLY A 202 30.96 18.38 -47.71
C GLY A 202 30.42 18.54 -46.27
N SER A 203 31.35 18.72 -45.34
CA SER A 203 31.34 19.30 -43.98
C SER A 203 30.04 19.57 -43.18
N GLU A 204 30.15 19.28 -41.86
CA GLU A 204 29.83 20.11 -40.67
C GLU A 204 28.43 20.79 -40.60
N GLU A 205 27.70 20.93 -39.49
CA GLU A 205 28.08 21.32 -38.14
C GLU A 205 26.83 21.23 -37.23
N LYS A 206 27.07 21.03 -35.93
CA LYS A 206 26.28 21.40 -34.74
C LYS A 206 24.80 21.81 -34.87
N LYS A 207 23.96 21.16 -34.04
CA LYS A 207 23.30 21.82 -32.90
C LYS A 207 22.98 20.82 -31.80
#